data_AF-A0AA91F0P3-F1
#
_entry.id   AF-A0AA91F0P3-F1
#
_cell.length_a   1.000
_cell.length_b   1.000
_cell.length_c   1.000
_cell.angle_alpha   90.00
_cell.angle_beta   90.00
_cell.angle_gamma   90.00
#
_symmetry.space_group_name_H-M   'P 1'
#
loop_
_entity.id
_entity.type
_entity.pdbx_description
1 polymer ?
#
loop_
_entity_poly.entity_id
_entity_poly.type
_entity_poly.pdbx_seq_one_letter_code
_entity_poly.pdbx_strand_id
1 'polypeptide(L)'
;MRAVLIVGAVLAALISGCSVGDDAVTHGGTFEFVSPGGKTDIFYDPPEDRGRPGPISGPDLMDPSRTISVDDFSGKVVVVNVWGQWCGPCRTEISQLQRVYDDTRGRGVAFLGIDVRDPEPQASRDFISDRRITYPSIYDPAMRTMIAFGG
;
A
#
# COMPACT_ATOMS: atom_id res chain seq x y z
N MET A 1 -51.08 5.11 -8.40
CA MET A 1 -50.35 3.85 -8.10
C MET A 1 -49.28 3.54 -9.16
N ARG A 2 -49.60 3.19 -10.42
CA ARG A 2 -48.58 2.88 -11.45
C ARG A 2 -47.47 3.93 -11.63
N ALA A 3 -47.81 5.23 -11.69
CA ALA A 3 -46.82 6.30 -11.81
C ALA A 3 -45.82 6.38 -10.63
N VAL A 4 -46.28 6.08 -9.40
CA VAL A 4 -45.43 6.10 -8.19
C VAL A 4 -44.41 4.96 -8.22
N LEU A 5 -44.82 3.78 -8.72
CA LEU A 5 -43.92 2.64 -8.91
C LEU A 5 -42.84 2.90 -9.97
N ILE A 6 -43.21 3.60 -11.06
CA ILE A 6 -42.25 3.97 -12.13
C ILE A 6 -41.23 4.99 -11.60
N VAL A 7 -41.68 6.03 -10.89
CA VAL A 7 -40.77 7.02 -10.28
C VAL A 7 -39.84 6.37 -9.25
N GLY A 8 -40.35 5.47 -8.41
CA GLY A 8 -39.52 4.74 -7.43
C GLY A 8 -38.46 3.85 -8.08
N ALA A 9 -38.80 3.14 -9.16
CA ALA A 9 -37.84 2.30 -9.90
C ALA A 9 -36.75 3.13 -10.60
N VAL A 10 -37.10 4.28 -11.18
CA VAL A 10 -36.13 5.21 -11.80
C VAL A 10 -35.20 5.81 -10.75
N LEU A 11 -35.71 6.20 -9.57
CA LEU A 11 -34.87 6.71 -8.47
C LEU A 11 -33.86 5.66 -7.98
N ALA A 12 -34.30 4.40 -7.80
CA ALA A 12 -33.43 3.32 -7.38
C ALA A 12 -32.29 3.05 -8.38
N ALA A 13 -32.61 3.05 -9.69
CA ALA A 13 -31.62 2.86 -10.76
C ALA A 13 -30.61 4.02 -10.86
N LEU A 14 -31.01 5.25 -10.54
CA LEU A 14 -30.13 6.41 -10.51
C LEU A 14 -29.16 6.40 -9.33
N ILE A 15 -29.56 5.84 -8.17
CA ILE A 15 -28.71 5.76 -6.98
C ILE A 15 -27.60 4.68 -7.15
N SER A 16 -27.87 3.61 -7.90
CA SER A 16 -26.87 2.59 -8.23
C SER A 16 -25.76 3.04 -9.21
N GLY A 17 -25.80 4.28 -9.70
CA GLY A 17 -24.80 4.82 -10.63
C GLY A 17 -23.53 5.38 -9.99
N CYS A 18 -23.51 5.57 -8.66
CA CYS A 18 -22.38 6.17 -7.95
C CYS A 18 -21.69 5.12 -7.06
N SER A 19 -20.51 4.66 -7.51
CA SER A 19 -19.67 3.60 -6.92
C SER A 19 -20.15 2.16 -7.13
N VAL A 20 -19.34 1.38 -7.85
CA VAL A 20 -19.23 -0.08 -7.69
C VAL A 20 -17.77 -0.41 -7.44
N GLY A 21 -17.34 -0.17 -6.19
CA GLY A 21 -16.02 -0.53 -5.68
C GLY A 21 -15.71 0.17 -4.37
N ASP A 22 -15.39 -0.59 -3.32
CA ASP A 22 -14.92 -0.03 -2.03
C ASP A 22 -13.56 0.69 -2.16
N ASP A 23 -12.87 0.47 -3.27
CA ASP A 23 -11.80 1.31 -3.79
C ASP A 23 -12.27 1.99 -5.08
N ALA A 24 -12.86 3.17 -4.98
CA ALA A 24 -13.19 4.00 -6.15
C ALA A 24 -11.94 4.67 -6.75
N VAL A 25 -10.93 3.86 -7.10
CA VAL A 25 -9.89 4.28 -8.06
C VAL A 25 -10.55 4.46 -9.43
N THR A 26 -10.13 5.47 -10.18
CA THR A 26 -10.69 5.78 -11.50
C THR A 26 -10.25 4.75 -12.55
N HIS A 27 -10.92 3.60 -12.57
CA HIS A 27 -10.86 2.62 -13.66
C HIS A 27 -11.39 3.26 -14.96
N GLY A 28 -10.51 3.89 -15.73
CA GLY A 28 -10.87 4.64 -16.94
C GLY A 28 -10.02 5.89 -17.18
N GLY A 29 -9.27 6.36 -16.18
CA GLY A 29 -8.10 7.21 -16.46
C GLY A 29 -7.01 6.37 -17.11
N THR A 30 -6.39 6.84 -18.18
CA THR A 30 -5.16 6.22 -18.71
C THR A 30 -4.04 6.42 -17.68
N PHE A 31 -3.80 5.39 -16.87
CA PHE A 31 -2.49 5.19 -16.22
C PHE A 31 -1.47 4.86 -17.31
N GLU A 32 -1.06 5.89 -18.04
CA GLU A 32 -0.05 5.78 -19.09
C GLU A 32 1.32 5.72 -18.42
N PHE A 33 1.77 4.49 -18.15
CA PHE A 33 3.13 4.22 -17.71
C PHE A 33 4.09 4.54 -18.86
N VAL A 34 4.61 5.77 -18.88
CA VAL A 34 5.60 6.22 -19.86
C VAL A 34 6.95 5.58 -19.54
N SER A 35 7.12 4.37 -20.02
CA SER A 35 8.38 3.64 -20.00
C SER A 35 9.43 4.32 -20.90
N PRO A 36 10.72 4.30 -20.53
CA PRO A 36 11.79 4.79 -21.40
C PRO A 36 11.78 4.07 -22.76
N GLY A 37 11.39 4.79 -23.80
CA GLY A 37 11.26 4.25 -25.16
C GLY A 37 10.07 3.31 -25.39
N GLY A 38 9.02 3.36 -24.56
CA GLY A 38 7.79 2.56 -24.74
C GLY A 38 7.94 1.06 -24.44
N LYS A 39 8.99 0.66 -23.72
CA LYS A 39 9.24 -0.73 -23.34
C LYS A 39 8.39 -1.18 -22.14
N THR A 40 7.60 -2.23 -22.30
CA THR A 40 6.93 -2.91 -21.17
C THR A 40 7.93 -3.53 -20.19
N ASP A 41 9.06 -4.02 -20.71
CA ASP A 41 10.11 -4.68 -19.95
C ASP A 41 11.36 -3.80 -19.92
N ILE A 42 11.67 -3.24 -18.75
CA ILE A 42 12.84 -2.40 -18.52
C ILE A 42 13.85 -3.22 -17.70
N PHE A 43 14.86 -3.76 -18.39
CA PHE A 43 16.01 -4.36 -17.74
C PHE A 43 17.00 -3.26 -17.39
N TYR A 44 17.18 -3.02 -16.09
CA TYR A 44 18.34 -2.33 -15.56
C TYR A 44 19.40 -3.38 -15.27
N ASP A 45 20.61 -3.20 -15.80
CA ASP A 45 21.75 -4.01 -15.39
C ASP A 45 21.92 -3.83 -13.87
N PRO A 46 21.92 -4.92 -13.08
CA PRO A 46 22.11 -4.79 -11.64
C PRO A 46 23.50 -4.20 -11.39
N PRO A 47 23.64 -3.19 -10.51
CA PRO A 47 24.95 -2.64 -10.20
C PRO A 47 25.84 -3.73 -9.60
N GLU A 48 27.15 -3.64 -9.85
CA GLU A 48 28.16 -4.62 -9.38
C GLU A 48 28.13 -4.77 -7.85
N ASP A 49 27.77 -3.70 -7.14
CA ASP A 49 27.46 -3.71 -5.71
C ASP A 49 26.07 -3.11 -5.45
N ARG A 50 25.35 -3.68 -4.48
CA ARG A 50 24.12 -3.12 -3.92
C ARG A 50 24.42 -2.71 -2.49
N GLY A 51 24.63 -1.41 -2.29
CA GLY A 51 24.84 -0.83 -0.97
C GLY A 51 23.75 -1.23 0.03
N ARG A 52 24.11 -1.28 1.30
CA ARG A 52 23.13 -1.51 2.38
C ARG A 52 22.39 -0.21 2.67
N PRO A 53 21.05 -0.23 2.87
CA PRO A 53 20.37 0.94 3.40
C PRO A 53 20.92 1.28 4.79
N GLY A 54 20.81 2.55 5.15
CA GLY A 54 21.03 3.02 6.52
C GLY A 54 20.00 2.44 7.51
N PRO A 55 20.07 2.84 8.79
CA PRO A 55 19.13 2.37 9.80
C PRO A 55 17.70 2.83 9.48
N ILE A 56 16.77 1.88 9.39
CA ILE A 56 15.35 2.11 9.16
C ILE A 56 14.60 1.71 10.43
N SER A 57 14.07 2.71 11.14
CA SER A 57 13.23 2.51 12.31
C SER A 57 12.24 3.66 12.50
N GLY A 58 11.16 3.39 13.23
CA GLY A 58 10.13 4.38 13.55
C GLY A 58 8.98 3.79 14.39
N PRO A 59 7.99 4.61 14.77
CA PRO A 59 6.86 4.15 15.58
C PRO A 59 5.98 3.16 14.79
N ASP A 60 5.43 2.16 15.48
CA ASP A 60 4.43 1.23 14.93
C ASP A 60 3.13 2.01 14.61
N LEU A 61 2.61 1.85 13.39
CA LEU A 61 1.39 2.49 12.96
C LEU A 61 0.20 2.19 13.88
N MET A 62 0.13 0.99 14.47
CA MET A 62 -0.96 0.60 15.39
C MET A 62 -0.68 0.99 16.84
N ASP A 63 0.59 1.01 17.28
CA ASP A 63 0.99 1.35 18.65
C ASP A 63 2.14 2.37 18.68
N PRO A 64 1.87 3.68 18.87
CA PRO A 64 2.91 4.71 18.82
C PRO A 64 3.88 4.66 20.02
N SER A 65 3.62 3.81 21.03
CA SER A 65 4.56 3.57 22.12
C SER A 65 5.64 2.53 21.76
N ARG A 66 5.42 1.77 20.69
CA ARG A 66 6.32 0.75 20.16
C ARG A 66 7.12 1.31 18.99
N THR A 67 8.43 1.06 19.01
CA THR A 67 9.31 1.27 17.84
C THR A 67 9.48 -0.06 17.10
N ILE A 68 9.49 -0.01 15.77
CA ILE A 68 9.91 -1.10 14.88
C ILE A 68 11.25 -0.71 14.25
N SER A 69 12.18 -1.66 14.12
CA SER A 69 13.38 -1.57 13.29
C SER A 69 13.40 -2.66 12.22
N VAL A 70 14.06 -2.43 11.09
CA VAL A 70 14.42 -3.51 10.15
C VAL A 70 15.29 -4.58 10.84
N ASP A 71 16.10 -4.17 11.84
CA ASP A 71 16.97 -5.08 12.59
C ASP A 71 16.19 -6.12 13.42
N ASP A 72 14.91 -5.86 13.76
CA ASP A 72 14.02 -6.80 14.46
C ASP A 72 13.77 -8.08 13.62
N PHE A 73 14.03 -8.02 12.32
CA PHE A 73 13.91 -9.12 11.36
C PHE A 73 15.26 -9.77 11.00
N SER A 74 16.31 -9.53 11.79
CA SER A 74 17.65 -10.10 11.60
C SER A 74 17.64 -11.59 11.23
N GLY A 75 18.39 -11.94 10.20
CA GLY A 75 18.47 -13.31 9.66
C GLY A 75 17.34 -13.70 8.69
N LYS A 76 16.43 -12.76 8.35
CA LYS A 76 15.39 -12.96 7.33
C LYS A 76 15.64 -12.09 6.09
N VAL A 77 15.05 -12.49 4.97
CA VAL A 77 14.83 -11.59 3.83
C VAL A 77 13.68 -10.65 4.20
N VAL A 78 13.89 -9.34 4.15
CA VAL A 78 12.86 -8.34 4.47
C VAL A 78 12.33 -7.71 3.18
N VAL A 79 11.04 -7.88 2.92
CA VAL A 79 10.31 -7.16 1.89
C VAL A 79 9.82 -5.85 2.50
N VAL A 80 10.31 -4.72 2.02
CA VAL A 80 9.82 -3.40 2.44
C VAL A 80 8.79 -2.90 1.44
N ASN A 81 7.62 -2.50 1.94
CA ASN A 81 6.56 -1.87 1.15
C ASN A 81 6.36 -0.43 1.63
N VAL A 82 6.71 0.55 0.81
CA VAL A 82 6.46 1.96 1.08
C VAL A 82 5.09 2.31 0.49
N TRP A 83 4.15 2.74 1.33
CA TRP A 83 2.74 2.88 0.95
C TRP A 83 2.07 4.08 1.64
N GLY A 84 0.84 4.38 1.26
CA GLY A 84 -0.06 5.29 1.98
C GLY A 84 -1.49 5.06 1.50
N GLN A 85 -2.52 5.33 2.32
CA GLN A 85 -3.91 4.98 1.96
C GLN A 85 -4.42 5.78 0.75
N TRP A 86 -3.84 6.96 0.50
CA TRP A 86 -4.12 7.84 -0.64
C TRP A 86 -3.52 7.35 -1.97
N CYS A 87 -2.58 6.41 -1.92
CA CYS A 87 -1.80 5.98 -3.09
C CYS A 87 -2.57 4.92 -3.91
N GLY A 88 -3.10 5.31 -5.08
CA GLY A 88 -3.88 4.42 -5.97
C GLY A 88 -3.22 3.07 -6.30
N PRO A 89 -1.94 3.03 -6.72
CA PRO A 89 -1.21 1.77 -6.92
C PRO A 89 -1.14 0.93 -5.65
N CYS A 90 -0.79 1.56 -4.52
CA CYS A 90 -0.68 0.92 -3.21
C CYS A 90 -1.99 0.22 -2.81
N ARG A 91 -3.15 0.84 -3.04
CA ARG A 91 -4.47 0.23 -2.78
C ARG A 91 -4.71 -1.04 -3.58
N THR A 92 -4.20 -1.10 -4.81
CA THR A 92 -4.35 -2.26 -5.71
C THR A 92 -3.41 -3.41 -5.34
N GLU A 93 -2.18 -3.11 -4.92
CA GLU A 93 -1.15 -4.12 -4.62
C GLU A 93 -1.21 -4.68 -3.19
N ILE A 94 -1.66 -3.91 -2.19
CA ILE A 94 -1.43 -4.25 -0.77
C ILE A 94 -2.08 -5.58 -0.36
N SER A 95 -3.24 -5.91 -0.94
CA SER A 95 -3.91 -7.21 -0.74
C SER A 95 -3.17 -8.37 -1.40
N GLN A 96 -2.38 -8.14 -2.45
CA GLN A 96 -1.50 -9.15 -3.03
C GLN A 96 -0.23 -9.33 -2.19
N LEU A 97 0.36 -8.23 -1.69
CA LEU A 97 1.50 -8.28 -0.77
C LEU A 97 1.17 -9.04 0.52
N GLN A 98 -0.03 -8.85 1.08
CA GLN A 98 -0.53 -9.63 2.22
C GLN A 98 -0.60 -11.14 1.92
N ARG A 99 -1.05 -11.55 0.72
CA ARG A 99 -1.06 -12.96 0.31
C ARG A 99 0.36 -13.53 0.25
N VAL A 100 1.31 -12.80 -0.35
CA VAL A 100 2.71 -13.24 -0.41
C VAL A 100 3.34 -13.30 0.98
N TYR A 101 3.02 -12.36 1.88
CA TYR A 101 3.42 -12.42 3.28
C TYR A 101 2.93 -13.71 3.95
N ASP A 102 1.66 -14.07 3.76
CA ASP A 102 1.08 -15.30 4.30
C ASP A 102 1.71 -16.58 3.70
N ASP A 103 1.87 -16.64 2.36
CA ASP A 103 2.49 -17.75 1.63
C ASP A 103 4.00 -17.93 1.90
N THR A 104 4.64 -16.91 2.49
CA THR A 104 6.06 -16.92 2.86
C THR A 104 6.31 -17.00 4.38
N ARG A 105 5.25 -17.09 5.20
CA ARG A 105 5.38 -17.34 6.64
C ARG A 105 6.21 -18.61 6.90
N GLY A 106 7.13 -18.53 7.86
CA GLY A 106 8.04 -19.63 8.21
C GLY A 106 9.18 -19.89 7.23
N ARG A 107 9.17 -19.29 6.02
CA ARG A 107 10.19 -19.51 4.97
C ARG A 107 11.36 -18.53 5.02
N GLY A 108 11.62 -17.93 6.19
CA GLY A 108 12.71 -16.95 6.37
C GLY A 108 12.46 -15.59 5.71
N VAL A 109 11.22 -15.28 5.33
CA VAL A 109 10.82 -13.96 4.79
C VAL A 109 10.04 -13.18 5.86
N ALA A 110 10.25 -11.87 5.90
CA ALA A 110 9.49 -10.91 6.68
C ALA A 110 9.00 -9.77 5.79
N PHE A 111 7.93 -9.11 6.20
CA PHE A 111 7.37 -7.95 5.54
C PHE A 111 7.33 -6.78 6.53
N LEU A 112 7.71 -5.59 6.05
CA LEU A 112 7.64 -4.34 6.79
C LEU A 112 7.02 -3.26 5.90
N GLY A 113 5.88 -2.73 6.30
CA GLY A 113 5.32 -1.53 5.68
C GLY A 113 6.01 -0.25 6.19
N ILE A 114 5.99 0.79 5.38
CA ILE A 114 6.30 2.15 5.79
C ILE A 114 5.18 3.05 5.24
N ASP A 115 4.32 3.50 6.14
CA ASP A 115 3.19 4.39 5.84
C ASP A 115 3.70 5.83 5.73
N VAL A 116 3.55 6.43 4.54
CA VAL A 116 4.14 7.72 4.19
C VAL A 116 3.11 8.71 3.66
N ARG A 117 3.33 9.99 4.01
CA ARG A 117 2.52 11.14 3.59
C ARG A 117 1.05 11.11 4.05
N ASP A 118 0.70 10.20 4.96
CA ASP A 118 -0.58 10.20 5.66
C ASP A 118 -0.48 10.96 6.99
N PRO A 119 -0.95 12.22 7.09
CA PRO A 119 -0.71 13.06 8.26
C PRO A 119 -1.58 12.73 9.48
N GLU A 120 -2.66 11.98 9.25
CA GLU A 120 -3.61 11.52 10.27
C GLU A 120 -3.57 9.98 10.31
N PRO A 121 -2.97 9.37 11.35
CA PRO A 121 -2.73 7.93 11.37
C PRO A 121 -4.02 7.11 11.37
N GLN A 122 -5.17 7.67 11.79
CA GLN A 122 -6.43 6.93 11.80
C GLN A 122 -6.86 6.48 10.40
N ALA A 123 -6.63 7.29 9.36
CA ALA A 123 -6.98 6.92 7.98
C ALA A 123 -6.19 5.69 7.49
N SER A 124 -4.88 5.66 7.78
CA SER A 124 -4.01 4.52 7.46
C SER A 124 -4.39 3.27 8.27
N ARG A 125 -4.69 3.42 9.57
CA ARG A 125 -5.16 2.34 10.46
C ARG A 125 -6.47 1.72 9.99
N ASP A 126 -7.45 2.55 9.63
CA ASP A 126 -8.74 2.09 9.11
C ASP A 126 -8.54 1.32 7.80
N PHE A 127 -7.71 1.83 6.90
CA PHE A 127 -7.39 1.19 5.63
C PHE A 127 -6.73 -0.19 5.80
N ILE A 128 -5.71 -0.34 6.65
CA ILE A 128 -5.10 -1.66 6.88
C ILE A 128 -6.02 -2.63 7.63
N SER A 129 -6.92 -2.11 8.48
CA SER A 129 -7.92 -2.93 9.19
C SER A 129 -8.97 -3.48 8.23
N ASP A 130 -9.48 -2.63 7.34
CA ASP A 130 -10.44 -2.97 6.29
C ASP A 130 -9.86 -3.97 5.27
N ARG A 131 -8.68 -3.68 4.72
CA ARG A 131 -7.96 -4.57 3.79
C ARG A 131 -7.29 -5.78 4.50
N ARG A 132 -7.40 -5.91 5.83
CA ARG A 132 -6.89 -7.00 6.69
C ARG A 132 -5.39 -7.27 6.55
N ILE A 133 -4.60 -6.20 6.49
CA ILE A 133 -3.14 -6.29 6.41
C ILE A 133 -2.59 -6.57 7.81
N THR A 134 -1.73 -7.58 7.93
CA THR A 134 -1.25 -8.10 9.23
C THR A 134 0.26 -8.06 9.41
N TYR A 135 1.03 -7.71 8.37
CA TYR A 135 2.43 -7.34 8.56
C TYR A 135 2.53 -5.94 9.19
N PRO A 136 3.51 -5.70 10.07
CA PRO A 136 3.63 -4.42 10.77
C PRO A 136 4.06 -3.29 9.81
N SER A 137 3.68 -2.06 10.13
CA SER A 137 4.09 -0.86 9.38
C SER A 137 4.67 0.20 10.31
N ILE A 138 5.75 0.86 9.88
CA ILE A 138 6.24 2.10 10.50
C ILE A 138 5.34 3.26 10.05
N TYR A 139 4.97 4.16 10.97
CA TYR A 139 4.32 5.42 10.66
C TYR A 139 5.35 6.54 10.43
N ASP A 140 5.49 6.99 9.18
CA ASP A 140 6.46 8.01 8.77
C ASP A 140 5.84 9.03 7.78
N PRO A 141 4.89 9.87 8.25
CA PRO A 141 4.24 10.89 7.43
C PRO A 141 5.22 11.87 6.76
N ALA A 142 6.40 12.03 7.35
CA ALA A 142 7.44 12.96 6.90
C ALA A 142 8.50 12.31 5.98
N MET A 143 8.39 11.01 5.66
CA MET A 143 9.34 10.25 4.83
C MET A 143 10.80 10.30 5.34
N ARG A 144 11.02 10.42 6.65
CA ARG A 144 12.38 10.45 7.24
C ARG A 144 13.15 9.15 7.02
N THR A 145 12.47 8.01 7.06
CA THR A 145 13.05 6.68 6.80
C THR A 145 13.56 6.54 5.37
N MET A 146 13.03 7.31 4.42
CA MET A 146 13.46 7.25 3.01
C MET A 146 14.92 7.70 2.82
N ILE A 147 15.45 8.54 3.72
CA ILE A 147 16.86 8.95 3.73
C ILE A 147 17.80 7.73 3.83
N ALA A 148 17.36 6.67 4.52
CA ALA A 148 18.15 5.45 4.67
C ALA A 148 18.33 4.65 3.37
N PHE A 149 17.43 4.78 2.39
CA PHE A 149 17.53 4.04 1.13
C PHE A 149 18.53 4.64 0.14
N GLY A 150 19.02 5.86 0.40
CA GLY A 150 19.96 6.56 -0.48
C GLY A 150 19.31 7.11 -1.75
N GLY A 151 20.14 7.77 -2.56
CA GLY A 151 19.85 8.21 -3.93
C GLY A 151 21.05 7.93 -4.82
#